data_AF-A0A8T0CSM4-F1
#
_entry.id   AF-A0A8T0CSM4-F1
#
_cell.length_a   1.000
_cell.length_b   1.000
_cell.length_c   1.000
_cell.angle_alpha   90.00
_cell.angle_beta   90.00
_cell.angle_gamma   90.00
#
_symmetry.space_group_name_H-M   'P 1'
#
loop_
_entity.id
_entity.type
_entity.pdbx_description
1 polymer ?
#
loop_
_entity_poly.entity_id
_entity_poly.type
_entity_poly.pdbx_seq_one_letter_code
_entity_poly.pdbx_strand_id
1 'polypeptide(L)'
;MASVGQAVPPPFAVEAADHNVPNANVEKWTTGLCDCFDDPSNCWITCFCPCVTFGQNAEIIDRGSTSCASAASRCCRMLNLFYCSWCYTCTYRTKLRGLYSIPGNQCRDGCLHYWCGPCALCQEYRELKNRGFDPSIGWVVNNQRRTRQAGTVVPPSVPGGMIR
;
A
#
# COMPACT_ATOMS: atom_id res chain seq x y z
N MET A 1 30.49 -16.34 30.67
CA MET A 1 29.07 -16.49 30.28
C MET A 1 28.60 -15.13 29.76
N ALA A 2 28.80 -14.86 28.47
CA ALA A 2 28.43 -13.58 27.86
C ALA A 2 27.05 -13.73 27.22
N SER A 3 26.07 -12.98 27.75
CA SER A 3 24.73 -12.86 27.17
C SER A 3 24.82 -11.98 25.93
N VAL A 4 24.63 -12.58 24.75
CA VAL A 4 24.50 -11.84 23.49
C VAL A 4 23.07 -11.33 23.43
N GLY A 5 22.87 -10.08 23.84
CA GLY A 5 21.63 -9.35 23.59
C GLY A 5 21.50 -9.05 22.10
N GLN A 6 20.54 -9.69 21.43
CA GLN A 6 20.15 -9.33 20.06
C GLN A 6 19.49 -7.94 20.08
N ALA A 7 20.15 -6.96 19.47
CA ALA A 7 19.55 -5.67 19.18
C ALA A 7 18.51 -5.86 18.07
N VAL A 8 17.24 -5.63 18.39
CA VAL A 8 16.16 -5.50 17.40
C VAL A 8 16.31 -4.14 16.71
N PRO A 9 16.38 -4.05 15.38
CA PRO A 9 16.48 -2.74 14.72
C PRO A 9 15.16 -1.96 14.87
N PRO A 10 15.23 -0.62 14.99
CA PRO A 10 14.05 0.23 15.15
C PRO A 10 13.18 0.26 13.88
N PRO A 11 11.84 0.36 13.98
CA PRO A 11 10.92 0.25 12.84
C PRO A 11 10.93 1.42 11.84
N PHE A 12 11.91 2.34 11.90
CA PHE A 12 11.91 3.59 11.12
C PHE A 12 13.30 4.07 10.69
N ALA A 13 14.14 3.21 10.13
CA ALA A 13 15.29 3.69 9.35
C ALA A 13 14.85 3.86 7.89
N VAL A 14 14.52 5.10 7.50
CA VAL A 14 14.49 5.49 6.09
C VAL A 14 15.95 5.66 5.67
N GLU A 15 16.53 4.59 5.14
CA GLU A 15 17.89 4.63 4.58
C GLU A 15 17.87 5.51 3.33
N ALA A 16 18.70 6.56 3.35
CA ALA A 16 18.89 7.46 2.22
C ALA A 16 19.40 6.65 1.03
N ALA A 17 18.70 6.76 -0.11
CA ALA A 17 19.02 6.04 -1.33
C ALA A 17 20.42 6.43 -1.85
N ASP A 18 21.39 5.55 -1.65
CA ASP A 18 22.65 5.54 -2.37
C ASP A 18 22.41 5.17 -3.85
N HIS A 19 23.02 5.93 -4.75
CA HIS A 19 22.73 5.96 -6.20
C HIS A 19 23.47 4.88 -7.00
N ASN A 20 23.87 3.76 -6.40
CA ASN A 20 24.69 2.78 -7.12
C ASN A 20 24.39 1.30 -6.81
N VAL A 21 23.11 0.91 -6.81
CA VAL A 21 22.70 -0.50 -6.88
C VAL A 21 22.22 -0.83 -8.30
N PRO A 22 22.95 -1.64 -9.09
CA PRO A 22 22.47 -2.10 -10.38
C PRO A 22 21.33 -3.12 -10.19
N ASN A 23 20.13 -2.69 -10.59
CA ASN A 23 18.99 -3.52 -10.98
C ASN A 23 18.48 -4.57 -9.97
N ALA A 24 17.96 -4.12 -8.82
CA ALA A 24 16.80 -4.80 -8.25
C ALA A 24 15.60 -4.44 -9.13
N ASN A 25 14.82 -5.41 -9.62
CA ASN A 25 13.65 -5.20 -10.49
C ASN A 25 12.84 -3.97 -10.07
N VAL A 26 13.10 -2.83 -10.71
CA VAL A 26 12.49 -1.55 -10.36
C VAL A 26 11.08 -1.59 -10.90
N GLU A 27 10.12 -1.91 -10.03
CA GLU A 27 8.73 -1.94 -10.44
C GLU A 27 8.20 -0.51 -10.63
N LYS A 28 7.43 -0.32 -11.70
CA LYS A 28 6.78 0.94 -12.01
C LYS A 28 5.33 0.88 -11.52
N TRP A 29 4.73 2.05 -11.31
CA TRP A 29 3.28 2.13 -11.14
C TRP A 29 2.58 1.45 -12.30
N THR A 30 1.54 0.67 -12.01
CA THR A 30 0.76 -0.03 -13.02
C THR A 30 -0.16 0.91 -13.80
N THR A 31 -0.49 2.08 -13.24
CA THR A 31 -1.33 3.12 -13.87
C THR A 31 -0.73 4.51 -13.72
N GLY A 32 -1.10 5.40 -14.63
CA GLY A 32 -0.82 6.83 -14.57
C GLY A 32 -1.57 7.54 -13.44
N LEU A 33 -1.14 8.77 -13.15
CA LEU A 33 -1.72 9.59 -12.09
C LEU A 33 -3.12 10.11 -12.47
N CYS A 34 -3.30 10.51 -13.73
CA CYS A 34 -4.54 11.11 -14.24
C CYS A 34 -5.52 10.08 -14.84
N ASP A 35 -5.23 8.78 -14.70
CA ASP A 35 -6.10 7.66 -15.12
C ASP A 35 -7.31 7.51 -14.17
N CYS A 36 -7.74 8.61 -13.54
CA CYS A 36 -8.88 8.65 -12.62
C CYS A 36 -10.20 8.41 -13.36
N PHE A 37 -10.24 8.71 -14.65
CA PHE A 37 -11.40 8.45 -15.50
C PHE A 37 -11.60 6.97 -15.84
N ASP A 38 -10.60 6.11 -15.60
CA ASP A 38 -10.71 4.66 -15.81
C ASP A 38 -11.48 3.96 -14.67
N ASP A 39 -11.57 4.59 -13.50
CA ASP A 39 -12.40 4.14 -12.37
C ASP A 39 -13.22 5.32 -11.84
N PRO A 40 -14.27 5.75 -12.60
CA PRO A 40 -15.00 6.95 -12.28
C PRO A 40 -15.69 6.85 -10.92
N SER A 41 -16.28 5.71 -10.55
CA SER A 41 -16.94 5.57 -9.25
C SER A 41 -15.98 5.84 -8.08
N ASN A 42 -14.76 5.31 -8.13
CA ASN A 42 -13.72 5.64 -7.15
C ASN A 42 -13.28 7.10 -7.25
N CYS A 43 -13.11 7.65 -8.44
CA CYS A 43 -12.78 9.07 -8.62
C CYS A 43 -13.81 10.00 -7.95
N TRP A 44 -15.11 9.74 -8.15
CA TRP A 44 -16.18 10.53 -7.55
C TRP A 44 -16.14 10.43 -6.02
N ILE A 45 -16.03 9.22 -5.46
CA ILE A 45 -15.93 9.04 -4.00
C ILE A 45 -14.68 9.71 -3.43
N THR A 46 -13.54 9.58 -4.09
CA THR A 46 -12.28 10.20 -3.62
C THR A 46 -12.33 11.72 -3.73
N CYS A 47 -13.01 12.29 -4.72
CA CYS A 47 -13.18 13.75 -4.84
C CYS A 47 -14.05 14.32 -3.71
N PHE A 48 -15.15 13.65 -3.35
CA PHE A 48 -16.04 14.14 -2.29
C PHE A 48 -15.60 13.73 -0.88
N CYS A 49 -14.98 12.56 -0.76
CA CYS A 49 -14.61 11.92 0.51
C CYS A 49 -13.22 11.27 0.41
N PRO A 50 -12.13 12.05 0.23
CA PRO A 50 -10.78 11.51 0.06
C PRO A 50 -10.31 10.69 1.28
N CYS A 51 -10.77 11.04 2.48
CA CYS A 51 -10.45 10.30 3.70
C CYS A 51 -10.90 8.83 3.65
N VAL A 52 -12.00 8.52 2.96
CA VAL A 52 -12.55 7.16 2.88
C VAL A 52 -11.65 6.30 2.00
N THR A 53 -11.33 6.75 0.79
CA THR A 53 -10.40 6.06 -0.11
C THR A 53 -9.03 5.91 0.54
N PHE A 54 -8.54 6.97 1.20
CA PHE A 54 -7.30 6.89 1.97
C PHE A 54 -7.39 5.83 3.08
N GLY A 55 -8.48 5.79 3.85
CA GLY A 55 -8.67 4.81 4.92
C GLY A 55 -8.66 3.36 4.41
N GLN A 56 -9.33 3.12 3.27
CA GLN A 56 -9.32 1.82 2.59
C GLN A 56 -7.91 1.42 2.16
N ASN A 57 -7.17 2.32 1.51
CA ASN A 57 -5.78 2.07 1.11
C ASN A 57 -4.89 1.80 2.32
N ALA A 58 -5.00 2.64 3.36
CA ALA A 58 -4.21 2.55 4.59
C ALA A 58 -4.40 1.21 5.31
N GLU A 59 -5.64 0.71 5.37
CA GLU A 59 -5.92 -0.59 5.99
C GLU A 59 -5.22 -1.74 5.27
N ILE A 60 -5.21 -1.73 3.94
CA ILE A 60 -4.51 -2.76 3.15
C ILE A 60 -3.00 -2.62 3.30
N ILE A 61 -2.47 -1.40 3.20
CA ILE A 61 -1.02 -1.11 3.32
C ILE A 61 -0.47 -1.55 4.68
N ASP A 62 -1.20 -1.22 5.76
CA ASP A 62 -0.81 -1.59 7.13
C ASP A 62 -1.23 -3.02 7.51
N ARG A 63 -1.75 -3.81 6.57
CA ARG A 63 -2.17 -5.20 6.78
C ARG A 63 -3.13 -5.36 7.96
N GLY A 64 -4.07 -4.41 8.08
CA GLY A 64 -5.09 -4.37 9.13
C GLY A 64 -4.61 -3.85 10.50
N SER A 65 -3.34 -3.48 10.67
CA SER A 65 -2.85 -2.85 11.91
C SER A 65 -3.54 -1.50 12.17
N THR A 66 -3.80 -0.75 11.09
CA THR A 66 -4.66 0.43 11.10
C THR A 66 -5.99 0.08 10.45
N SER A 67 -7.11 0.27 11.16
CA SER A 67 -8.44 0.10 10.55
C SER A 67 -8.80 1.28 9.64
N CYS A 68 -9.61 1.03 8.61
CA CYS A 68 -10.08 2.06 7.68
C CYS A 68 -10.69 3.27 8.40
N ALA A 69 -11.54 3.04 9.41
CA ALA A 69 -12.16 4.12 10.18
C ALA A 69 -11.14 4.95 10.98
N SER A 70 -10.10 4.32 11.55
CA SER A 70 -9.06 5.03 12.30
C SER A 70 -8.12 5.84 11.39
N ALA A 71 -7.80 5.34 10.20
CA ALA A 71 -7.05 6.09 9.19
C ALA A 71 -7.88 7.25 8.62
N ALA A 72 -9.12 6.99 8.22
CA ALA A 72 -10.04 7.99 7.66
C ALA A 72 -10.31 9.12 8.66
N SER A 73 -10.59 8.79 9.93
CA SER A 73 -10.83 9.80 10.98
C SER A 73 -9.60 10.65 11.28
N ARG A 74 -8.39 10.06 11.28
CA ARG A 74 -7.12 10.82 11.42
C ARG A 74 -6.90 11.73 10.22
N CYS A 75 -7.09 11.23 9.00
CA CYS A 75 -6.96 12.01 7.77
C CYS A 75 -7.94 13.19 7.76
N CYS A 76 -9.21 12.95 8.07
CA CYS A 76 -10.24 13.98 8.11
C CYS A 76 -10.00 15.03 9.19
N ARG A 77 -9.48 14.63 10.36
CA ARG A 77 -9.10 15.58 11.41
C ARG A 77 -7.93 16.46 11.00
N MET A 78 -6.90 15.88 10.36
CA MET A 78 -5.76 16.65 9.83
C MET A 78 -6.18 17.61 8.72
N LEU A 79 -7.12 17.19 7.86
CA LEU A 79 -7.69 18.04 6.82
C LEU A 79 -8.46 19.24 7.42
N ASN A 80 -9.30 19.02 8.43
CA ASN A 80 -10.15 20.07 9.02
C ASN A 80 -9.40 21.01 9.98
N LEU A 81 -8.40 20.53 10.73
CA LEU A 81 -7.74 21.34 11.77
C LEU A 81 -6.45 22.03 11.29
N PHE A 82 -5.70 21.37 10.40
CA PHE A 82 -4.33 21.79 10.07
C PHE A 82 -4.08 21.93 8.57
N TYR A 83 -5.03 21.55 7.71
CA TYR A 83 -4.90 21.52 6.24
C TYR A 83 -3.66 20.75 5.74
N CYS A 84 -3.08 19.89 6.58
CA CYS A 84 -1.83 19.18 6.31
C CYS A 84 -2.05 17.68 6.10
N SER A 85 -3.27 17.26 5.74
CA SER A 85 -3.57 15.85 5.47
C SER A 85 -2.63 15.24 4.43
N TRP A 86 -2.14 16.06 3.47
CA TRP A 86 -1.17 15.66 2.46
C TRP A 86 0.11 15.06 3.07
N CYS A 87 0.61 15.57 4.19
CA CYS A 87 1.78 14.98 4.87
C CYS A 87 1.49 13.54 5.31
N TYR A 88 0.30 13.34 5.91
CA TYR A 88 -0.11 12.03 6.41
C TYR A 88 -0.33 11.03 5.27
N THR A 89 -1.03 11.44 4.21
CA THR A 89 -1.27 10.55 3.05
C THR A 89 0.04 10.22 2.31
N CYS A 90 0.99 11.14 2.23
CA CYS A 90 2.31 10.89 1.63
C CYS A 90 3.13 9.84 2.36
N THR A 91 2.99 9.71 3.68
CA THR A 91 3.66 8.63 4.42
C THR A 91 3.16 7.26 3.98
N TYR A 92 1.86 7.10 3.72
CA TYR A 92 1.29 5.85 3.23
C TYR A 92 1.66 5.56 1.79
N ARG A 93 1.76 6.59 0.95
CA ARG A 93 2.33 6.44 -0.38
C ARG A 93 3.76 5.93 -0.32
N THR A 94 4.60 6.51 0.55
CA THR A 94 5.98 6.04 0.77
C THR A 94 6.00 4.58 1.24
N LYS A 95 5.12 4.20 2.18
CA LYS A 95 4.96 2.80 2.62
C LYS A 95 4.58 1.87 1.46
N LEU A 96 3.58 2.24 0.66
CA LEU A 96 3.12 1.46 -0.50
C LEU A 96 4.27 1.23 -1.49
N ARG A 97 5.05 2.28 -1.77
CA ARG A 97 6.21 2.21 -2.66
C ARG A 97 7.30 1.31 -2.09
N GLY A 98 7.53 1.35 -0.78
CA GLY A 98 8.46 0.45 -0.09
C GLY A 98 8.02 -1.02 -0.14
N LEU A 99 6.70 -1.29 -0.06
CA LEU A 99 6.16 -2.65 -0.16
C LEU A 99 6.37 -3.29 -1.54
N TYR A 100 6.46 -2.47 -2.59
CA TYR A 100 6.51 -2.93 -3.97
C TYR A 100 7.76 -2.45 -4.72
N SER A 101 8.78 -1.98 -4.00
CA SER A 101 10.06 -1.51 -4.57
C SER A 101 9.90 -0.48 -5.71
N ILE A 102 8.87 0.38 -5.64
CA ILE A 102 8.62 1.40 -6.66
C ILE A 102 9.56 2.61 -6.38
N PRO A 103 10.29 3.17 -7.37
CA PRO A 103 11.27 4.24 -7.18
C PRO A 103 10.65 5.64 -7.11
N GLY A 104 10.89 6.40 -6.04
CA GLY A 104 10.29 7.72 -5.87
C GLY A 104 10.81 8.47 -4.66
N ASN A 105 10.39 9.73 -4.52
CA ASN A 105 10.84 10.60 -3.44
C ASN A 105 9.67 11.28 -2.74
N GLN A 106 9.85 11.51 -1.43
CA GLN A 106 8.83 12.05 -0.53
C GLN A 106 8.38 13.46 -0.92
N CYS A 107 9.29 14.24 -1.53
CA CYS A 107 9.03 15.62 -1.92
C CYS A 107 8.06 15.71 -3.12
N ARG A 108 8.29 14.87 -4.15
CA ARG A 108 7.40 14.74 -5.31
C ARG A 108 6.05 14.17 -4.91
N ASP A 109 6.04 13.15 -4.05
CA ASP A 109 4.81 12.57 -3.54
C ASP A 109 4.00 13.58 -2.69
N GLY A 110 4.69 14.42 -1.91
CA GLY A 110 4.18 15.59 -1.20
C GLY A 110 3.46 16.58 -2.11
N CYS A 111 4.16 17.05 -3.15
CA CYS A 111 3.61 17.99 -4.12
C CYS A 111 2.40 17.40 -4.86
N LEU A 112 2.43 16.11 -5.21
CA LEU A 112 1.32 15.45 -5.87
C LEU A 112 0.07 15.38 -4.99
N HIS A 113 0.22 15.07 -3.69
CA HIS A 113 -0.92 15.05 -2.78
C HIS A 113 -1.47 16.44 -2.46
N TYR A 114 -0.61 17.46 -2.46
CA TYR A 114 -1.01 18.84 -2.28
C TYR A 114 -1.81 19.36 -3.49
N TRP A 115 -1.35 19.10 -4.72
CA TRP A 115 -1.97 19.62 -5.95
C TRP A 115 -3.10 18.74 -6.52
N CYS A 116 -2.98 17.41 -6.43
CA CYS A 116 -3.90 16.43 -7.02
C CYS A 116 -4.10 15.26 -6.03
N GLY A 117 -4.42 15.58 -4.77
CA GLY A 117 -4.66 14.60 -3.71
C GLY A 117 -5.60 13.45 -4.10
N PRO A 118 -6.78 13.73 -4.69
CA PRO A 118 -7.68 12.68 -5.14
C PRO A 118 -7.04 11.75 -6.17
N CYS A 119 -6.30 12.32 -7.12
CA CYS A 119 -5.65 11.57 -8.20
C CYS A 119 -4.58 10.61 -7.66
N ALA A 120 -3.79 11.08 -6.69
CA ALA A 120 -2.79 10.28 -6.00
C ALA A 120 -3.43 9.12 -5.24
N LEU A 121 -4.53 9.38 -4.50
CA LEU A 121 -5.27 8.36 -3.77
C LEU A 121 -5.93 7.33 -4.69
N CYS A 122 -6.50 7.77 -5.82
CA CYS A 122 -7.05 6.85 -6.81
C CYS A 122 -5.94 6.00 -7.46
N GLN A 123 -4.77 6.56 -7.74
CA GLN A 123 -3.63 5.79 -8.25
C GLN A 123 -3.20 4.70 -7.27
N GLU A 124 -3.13 5.02 -5.98
CA GLU A 124 -2.80 4.04 -4.93
C GLU A 124 -3.86 2.94 -4.81
N TYR A 125 -5.13 3.31 -4.89
CA TYR A 125 -6.24 2.37 -4.86
C TYR A 125 -6.18 1.40 -6.06
N ARG A 126 -5.93 1.93 -7.27
CA ARG A 126 -5.75 1.12 -8.49
C ARG A 126 -4.52 0.22 -8.41
N GLU A 127 -3.42 0.71 -7.85
CA GLU A 127 -2.21 -0.10 -7.65
C GLU A 127 -2.49 -1.31 -6.75
N LEU A 128 -3.24 -1.11 -5.66
CA LEU A 128 -3.66 -2.21 -4.80
C LEU A 128 -4.56 -3.21 -5.54
N LYS A 129 -5.53 -2.72 -6.32
CA LYS A 129 -6.38 -3.53 -7.22
C LYS A 129 -5.58 -4.39 -8.18
N ASN A 130 -4.64 -3.77 -8.90
CA ASN A 130 -3.83 -4.46 -9.90
C ASN A 130 -2.89 -5.51 -9.29
N ARG A 131 -2.59 -5.38 -7.99
CA ARG A 131 -1.80 -6.36 -7.22
C ARG A 131 -2.65 -7.41 -6.50
N GLY A 132 -3.95 -7.48 -6.83
CA GLY A 132 -4.87 -8.53 -6.36
C GLY A 132 -5.56 -8.24 -5.04
N PHE A 133 -5.52 -6.99 -4.56
CA PHE A 133 -6.26 -6.56 -3.37
C PHE A 133 -7.50 -5.76 -3.76
N ASP A 134 -8.59 -5.91 -3.03
CA ASP A 134 -9.75 -5.03 -3.14
C ASP A 134 -9.81 -4.13 -1.89
N PRO A 135 -9.40 -2.85 -1.94
CA PRO A 135 -9.35 -2.03 -0.74
C PRO A 135 -10.72 -1.78 -0.09
N SER A 136 -11.82 -1.96 -0.84
CA SER A 136 -13.17 -1.69 -0.33
C SER A 136 -13.67 -2.74 0.68
N ILE A 137 -13.17 -3.98 0.60
CA ILE A 137 -13.61 -5.10 1.46
C ILE A 137 -12.76 -5.27 2.74
N GLY A 138 -11.70 -4.45 2.90
CA GLY A 138 -10.80 -4.49 4.05
C GLY A 138 -9.76 -5.61 4.03
N TRP A 139 -8.80 -5.56 4.95
CA TRP A 139 -7.62 -6.44 4.93
C TRP A 139 -7.97 -7.90 5.20
N VAL A 140 -8.85 -8.18 6.18
CA VAL A 140 -9.15 -9.53 6.63
C VAL A 140 -9.67 -10.40 5.49
N VAL A 141 -10.64 -9.89 4.72
CA VAL A 141 -11.24 -10.62 3.60
C VAL A 141 -10.24 -10.81 2.46
N ASN A 142 -9.43 -9.80 2.17
CA ASN A 142 -8.35 -9.91 1.19
C ASN A 142 -7.33 -10.99 1.57
N ASN A 143 -6.91 -11.01 2.83
CA ASN A 143 -5.96 -11.99 3.34
C ASN A 143 -6.55 -13.40 3.25
N GLN A 144 -7.83 -13.59 3.60
CA GLN A 144 -8.52 -14.87 3.45
C GLN A 144 -8.59 -15.33 1.98
N ARG A 145 -8.91 -14.43 1.04
CA ARG A 145 -8.92 -14.74 -0.40
C ARG A 145 -7.54 -15.19 -0.89
N ARG A 146 -6.49 -14.48 -0.50
CA ARG A 146 -5.10 -14.85 -0.84
C ARG A 146 -4.70 -16.19 -0.24
N THR A 147 -4.99 -16.46 1.03
CA THR A 147 -4.67 -17.73 1.68
C THR A 147 -5.42 -18.90 1.01
N ARG A 148 -6.69 -18.71 0.63
CA ARG A 148 -7.47 -19.73 -0.10
C ARG A 148 -6.87 -20.02 -1.48
N GLN A 149 -6.47 -19.00 -2.21
CA GLN A 149 -5.81 -19.17 -3.52
C GLN A 149 -4.47 -19.90 -3.38
N ALA A 150 -3.66 -19.56 -2.37
CA ALA A 150 -2.39 -20.24 -2.10
C ALA A 150 -2.59 -21.71 -1.66
N GLY A 151 -3.63 -22.00 -0.88
CA GLY A 151 -3.98 -23.36 -0.45
C GLY A 151 -4.59 -24.25 -1.54
N THR A 152 -4.96 -23.69 -2.70
CA THR A 152 -5.49 -24.43 -3.85
C THR A 152 -4.38 -24.87 -4.83
N VAL A 153 -3.13 -24.44 -4.60
CA VAL A 153 -1.97 -24.94 -5.36
C VAL A 153 -1.69 -26.38 -4.90
N VAL A 154 -2.29 -27.34 -5.60
CA VAL A 154 -2.12 -28.78 -5.35
C VAL A 154 -0.62 -29.11 -5.49
N PRO A 155 0.05 -29.68 -4.46
CA PRO A 155 1.41 -30.15 -4.61
C PRO A 155 1.46 -31.24 -5.71
N PRO A 156 2.53 -31.32 -6.52
CA PRO A 156 2.62 -32.32 -7.57
C PRO A 156 2.46 -33.72 -6.95
N SER A 157 1.44 -34.45 -7.38
CA SER A 157 1.22 -35.83 -6.99
C SER A 157 2.41 -36.66 -7.46
N VAL A 158 3.26 -37.09 -6.52
CA VAL A 158 4.33 -38.04 -6.80
C VAL A 158 3.66 -39.35 -7.20
N PRO A 159 3.85 -39.87 -8.42
CA PRO A 159 3.27 -41.16 -8.81
C PRO A 159 3.82 -42.23 -7.88
N GLY A 160 2.92 -42.96 -7.22
CA GLY A 160 3.27 -44.03 -6.29
C GLY A 160 4.20 -45.05 -6.95
N GLY A 161 5.44 -45.08 -6.47
CA GLY A 161 6.42 -46.12 -6.78
C GLY A 161 6.00 -47.43 -6.11
N MET A 162 5.71 -48.41 -6.96
CA MET A 162 5.15 -49.71 -6.67
C MET A 162 6.03 -50.54 -5.72
N ILE A 163 5.36 -51.19 -4.77
CA ILE A 163 5.90 -52.23 -3.87
C ILE A 163 6.38 -53.43 -4.70
N ARG A 164 7.62 -53.88 -4.48
CA ARG A 164 7.96 -55.31 -4.39
C ARG A 164 9.27 -55.53 -3.64
#